data_AF-A0AAD4QYI8-F1
#
_entry.id   AF-A0AAD4QYI8-F1
#
_cell.length_a   1.000
_cell.length_b   1.000
_cell.length_c   1.000
_cell.angle_alpha   90.00
_cell.angle_beta   90.00
_cell.angle_gamma   90.00
#
_symmetry.space_group_name_H-M   'P 1'
#
loop_
_entity.id
_entity.type
_entity.pdbx_description
1 polymer ?
#
loop_
_entity_poly.entity_id
_entity_poly.type
_entity_poly.pdbx_seq_one_letter_code
_entity_poly.pdbx_strand_id
1 'polypeptide(L)'
;MRKKDNKQGVAHQLAYIQCNFSILPKAITKLESRGLTLSQNLEVLAEVKTVIWNAGRHIGQKIQTKLDFVMQNNPGLSKMAEIAKVQNGEEAELEVETMAPKQLAVMKYAPMVNCDVERSFSIYKNILADNRASFSEVN
;
A
#
# COMPACT_ATOMS: atom_id res chain seq x y z
N MET A 1 -20.96 -36.55 -7.10
CA MET A 1 -21.28 -35.78 -5.88
C MET A 1 -20.68 -34.37 -6.04
N ARG A 2 -21.45 -33.39 -6.54
CA ARG A 2 -20.96 -31.99 -6.65
C ARG A 2 -20.84 -31.42 -5.23
N LYS A 3 -19.64 -31.01 -4.83
CA LYS A 3 -19.44 -30.27 -3.57
C LYS A 3 -20.32 -29.02 -3.65
N LYS A 4 -21.33 -28.88 -2.77
CA LYS A 4 -22.11 -27.65 -2.68
C LYS A 4 -21.14 -26.50 -2.45
N ASP A 5 -21.11 -25.57 -3.39
CA ASP A 5 -20.18 -24.44 -3.39
C ASP A 5 -20.29 -23.65 -2.09
N ASN A 6 -19.14 -23.43 -1.45
CA ASN A 6 -18.98 -22.72 -0.19
C ASN A 6 -19.21 -21.20 -0.34
N LYS A 7 -20.36 -20.81 -0.87
CA LYS A 7 -20.72 -19.40 -1.16
C LYS A 7 -20.74 -18.55 0.12
N GLN A 8 -21.18 -19.12 1.24
CA GLN A 8 -21.19 -18.44 2.54
C GLN A 8 -19.76 -18.17 3.05
N GLY A 9 -18.82 -19.12 2.90
CA GLY A 9 -17.42 -18.91 3.32
C GLY A 9 -16.74 -17.76 2.58
N VAL A 10 -16.99 -17.64 1.27
CA VAL A 10 -16.43 -16.56 0.44
C VAL A 10 -17.01 -15.20 0.85
N ALA A 11 -18.32 -15.12 1.09
CA ALA A 11 -18.96 -13.86 1.52
C ALA A 11 -18.38 -13.33 2.84
N HIS A 12 -18.15 -14.20 3.84
CA HIS A 12 -17.52 -13.80 5.11
C HIS A 12 -16.07 -13.35 4.94
N GLN A 13 -15.30 -14.00 4.05
CA GLN A 13 -13.93 -13.58 3.75
C GLN A 13 -13.89 -12.22 3.05
N LEU A 14 -14.78 -11.98 2.08
CA LEU A 14 -14.89 -10.68 1.41
C LEU A 14 -15.31 -9.57 2.38
N ALA A 15 -16.27 -9.83 3.26
CA ALA A 15 -16.67 -8.89 4.30
C ALA A 15 -15.48 -8.56 5.23
N TYR A 16 -14.70 -9.57 5.64
CA TYR A 16 -13.49 -9.33 6.43
C TYR A 16 -12.47 -8.45 5.69
N ILE A 17 -12.22 -8.72 4.40
CA ILE A 17 -11.29 -7.92 3.61
C ILE A 17 -11.78 -6.48 3.48
N GLN A 18 -13.06 -6.28 3.16
CA GLN A 18 -13.64 -4.96 2.97
C GLN A 18 -13.62 -4.13 4.27
N CYS A 19 -13.94 -4.72 5.41
CA CYS A 19 -13.98 -4.01 6.69
C CYS A 19 -12.58 -3.63 7.20
N ASN A 20 -11.56 -4.47 6.96
CA ASN A 20 -10.23 -4.28 7.57
C ASN A 20 -9.17 -3.71 6.61
N PHE A 21 -9.31 -3.92 5.30
CA PHE A 21 -8.27 -3.58 4.32
C PHE A 21 -8.74 -2.63 3.21
N SER A 22 -9.95 -2.05 3.33
CA SER A 22 -10.42 -0.99 2.42
C SER A 22 -9.59 0.30 2.48
N ILE A 23 -8.71 0.44 3.48
CA ILE A 23 -7.74 1.54 3.56
C ILE A 23 -6.62 1.41 2.52
N LEU A 24 -6.24 0.19 2.12
CA LEU A 24 -5.15 -0.05 1.18
C LEU A 24 -5.34 0.65 -0.17
N PRO A 25 -6.46 0.47 -0.89
CA PRO A 25 -6.66 1.17 -2.16
C PRO A 25 -6.67 2.69 -1.99
N LYS A 26 -7.27 3.20 -0.91
CA LYS A 26 -7.31 4.66 -0.64
C LYS A 26 -5.90 5.21 -0.40
N ALA A 27 -5.09 4.50 0.38
CA ALA A 27 -3.71 4.88 0.68
C ALA A 27 -2.83 4.84 -0.57
N ILE A 28 -2.96 3.81 -1.41
CA ILE A 28 -2.23 3.70 -2.69
C ILE A 28 -2.57 4.90 -3.59
N THR A 29 -3.86 5.18 -3.81
CA THR A 29 -4.28 6.33 -4.63
C THR A 29 -3.77 7.66 -4.06
N LYS A 30 -3.75 7.80 -2.73
CA LYS A 30 -3.21 9.00 -2.08
C LYS A 30 -1.70 9.12 -2.29
N LEU A 31 -0.93 8.05 -2.12
CA LEU A 31 0.51 8.03 -2.33
C LEU A 31 0.92 8.24 -3.81
N GLU A 32 0.07 7.85 -4.76
CA GLU A 32 0.24 8.12 -6.20
C GLU A 32 -0.07 9.58 -6.59
N SER A 33 -0.81 10.30 -5.75
CA SER A 33 -1.16 11.70 -6.01
C SER A 33 0.06 12.62 -5.90
N ARG A 34 0.08 13.67 -6.73
CA ARG A 34 1.14 14.68 -6.69
C ARG A 34 0.79 15.79 -5.69
N GLY A 35 1.83 16.41 -5.11
CA GLY A 35 1.68 17.59 -4.26
C GLY A 35 1.60 17.29 -2.76
N LEU A 36 1.60 16.03 -2.34
CA LEU A 36 1.79 15.66 -0.94
C LEU A 36 3.25 15.85 -0.52
N THR A 37 3.45 16.34 0.69
CA THR A 37 4.79 16.40 1.28
C THR A 37 5.28 15.02 1.70
N LEU A 38 6.59 14.87 1.90
CA LEU A 38 7.15 13.62 2.44
C LEU A 38 6.54 13.25 3.79
N SER A 39 6.38 14.21 4.69
CA SER A 39 5.75 14.00 6.00
C SER A 39 4.31 13.47 5.85
N GLN A 40 3.50 14.07 4.97
CA GLN A 40 2.14 13.61 4.70
C GLN A 40 2.08 12.21 4.10
N ASN A 41 3.02 11.87 3.20
CA ASN A 41 3.10 10.53 2.65
C ASN A 41 3.48 9.49 3.72
N LEU A 42 4.39 9.84 4.64
CA LEU A 42 4.78 8.96 5.75
C LEU A 42 3.63 8.77 6.75
N GLU A 43 2.83 9.79 6.99
CA GLU A 43 1.62 9.69 7.81
C GLU A 43 0.62 8.69 7.21
N VAL A 44 0.40 8.72 5.90
CA VAL A 44 -0.47 7.74 5.21
C VAL A 44 0.06 6.32 5.40
N LEU A 45 1.37 6.13 5.32
CA LEU A 45 1.99 4.83 5.55
C LEU A 45 1.84 4.37 7.01
N ALA A 46 1.97 5.29 7.96
CA ALA A 46 1.77 5.01 9.38
C ALA A 46 0.31 4.63 9.69
N GLU A 47 -0.66 5.31 9.08
CA GLU A 47 -2.08 4.97 9.19
C GLU A 47 -2.36 3.54 8.71
N VAL A 48 -1.83 3.17 7.54
CA VAL A 48 -1.96 1.81 6.99
C VAL A 48 -1.37 0.77 7.94
N LYS A 49 -0.19 1.02 8.51
CA LYS A 49 0.45 0.12 9.49
C LYS A 49 -0.45 -0.10 10.71
N THR A 50 -1.00 0.98 11.26
CA THR A 50 -1.90 0.92 12.42
C THR A 50 -3.18 0.13 12.13
N VAL A 51 -3.80 0.35 10.97
CA VAL A 51 -5.02 -0.39 10.60
C VAL A 51 -4.73 -1.89 10.42
N ILE A 52 -3.62 -2.24 9.77
CA ILE A 52 -3.22 -3.65 9.59
C ILE A 52 -2.91 -4.32 10.92
N TRP A 53 -2.23 -3.63 11.83
CA TRP A 53 -1.99 -4.10 13.20
C TRP A 53 -3.30 -4.41 13.92
N ASN A 54 -4.28 -3.49 13.83
CA ASN A 54 -5.57 -3.62 14.50
C ASN A 54 -6.47 -4.72 13.89
N ALA A 55 -6.22 -5.19 12.67
CA ALA A 55 -7.00 -6.27 12.03
C ALA A 55 -6.87 -7.64 12.76
N GLY A 56 -5.91 -7.76 13.69
CA GLY A 56 -6.05 -8.53 14.95
C GLY A 56 -6.35 -10.03 14.87
N ARG A 57 -6.03 -10.73 13.77
CA ARG A 57 -6.18 -12.20 13.61
C ARG A 57 -5.06 -12.80 12.75
N HIS A 58 -5.04 -14.12 12.63
CA HIS A 58 -4.08 -14.88 11.81
C HIS A 58 -3.93 -14.37 10.37
N ILE A 59 -4.99 -13.88 9.72
CA ILE A 59 -4.90 -13.27 8.37
C ILE A 59 -4.22 -11.89 8.42
N GLY A 60 -4.61 -11.04 9.38
CA GLY A 60 -3.98 -9.74 9.60
C GLY A 60 -2.48 -9.85 9.89
N GLN A 61 -2.08 -10.82 10.72
CA GLN A 61 -0.67 -11.11 11.01
C GLN A 61 0.12 -11.47 9.74
N LYS A 62 -0.44 -12.31 8.85
CA LYS A 62 0.21 -12.62 7.56
C LYS A 62 0.41 -11.39 6.70
N ILE A 63 -0.58 -10.51 6.65
CA ILE A 63 -0.51 -9.26 5.89
C ILE A 63 0.53 -8.32 6.52
N GLN A 64 0.57 -8.24 7.84
CA GLN A 64 1.57 -7.46 8.57
C GLN A 64 2.99 -7.96 8.28
N THR A 65 3.24 -9.26 8.41
CA THR A 65 4.57 -9.83 8.09
C THR A 65 4.98 -9.50 6.65
N LYS A 66 4.03 -9.54 5.70
CA LYS A 66 4.32 -9.17 4.32
C LYS A 66 4.62 -7.68 4.19
N LEU A 67 3.89 -6.81 4.88
CA LEU A 67 4.15 -5.37 4.92
C LEU A 67 5.55 -5.10 5.45
N ASP A 68 5.88 -5.64 6.62
CA ASP A 68 7.19 -5.45 7.27
C ASP A 68 8.33 -5.94 6.37
N PHE A 69 8.16 -7.10 5.74
CA PHE A 69 9.12 -7.61 4.76
C PHE A 69 9.32 -6.64 3.59
N VAL A 70 8.26 -6.08 3.00
CA VAL A 70 8.38 -5.12 1.89
C VAL A 70 9.06 -3.83 2.35
N MET A 71 8.74 -3.34 3.55
CA MET A 71 9.33 -2.11 4.09
C MET A 71 10.82 -2.29 4.38
N GLN A 72 11.23 -3.43 4.97
CA GLN A 72 12.63 -3.74 5.25
C GLN A 72 13.47 -3.89 3.97
N ASN A 73 12.88 -4.42 2.90
CA ASN A 73 13.55 -4.55 1.60
C ASN A 73 13.58 -3.24 0.79
N ASN A 74 13.07 -2.13 1.33
CA ASN A 74 13.11 -0.82 0.68
C ASN A 74 14.00 0.16 1.48
N PRO A 75 15.34 0.09 1.32
CA PRO A 75 16.25 0.98 2.05
C PRO A 75 16.06 2.46 1.68
N GLY A 76 15.48 2.74 0.50
CA GLY A 76 15.14 4.11 0.09
C GLY A 76 14.11 4.75 1.02
N LEU A 77 13.15 3.97 1.56
CA LEU A 77 12.15 4.49 2.48
C LEU A 77 12.77 5.06 3.77
N SER A 78 13.82 4.43 4.30
CA SER A 78 14.52 4.93 5.48
C SER A 78 15.16 6.29 5.22
N LYS A 79 15.86 6.43 4.09
CA LYS A 79 16.45 7.71 3.67
C LYS A 79 15.39 8.80 3.50
N MET A 80 14.25 8.47 2.90
CA MET A 80 13.14 9.41 2.73
C MET A 80 12.54 9.86 4.08
N ALA A 81 12.50 8.97 5.06
CA ALA A 81 12.07 9.30 6.42
C ALA A 81 13.04 10.26 7.11
N GLU A 82 14.35 10.03 7.00
CA GLU A 82 15.36 10.96 7.53
C GLU A 82 15.28 12.34 6.84
N ILE A 83 15.08 12.39 5.52
CA ILE A 83 14.91 13.67 4.80
C ILE A 83 13.68 14.42 5.34
N ALA A 84 12.59 13.71 5.61
CA ALA A 84 11.38 14.31 6.17
C ALA A 84 11.61 14.88 7.58
N LYS A 85 12.36 14.17 8.43
CA LYS A 85 12.76 14.69 9.76
C LYS A 85 13.53 16.00 9.65
N VAL A 86 14.53 16.07 8.77
CA VAL A 86 15.29 17.31 8.52
C VAL A 86 14.37 18.44 8.06
N GLN A 87 13.43 18.15 7.16
CA GLN A 87 12.46 19.14 6.65
C GLN A 87 11.48 19.64 7.72
N ASN A 88 11.19 18.82 8.73
CA ASN A 88 10.35 19.18 9.88
C ASN A 88 11.14 19.86 11.02
N GLY A 89 12.47 19.91 10.93
CA GLY A 89 13.35 20.45 11.98
C GLY A 89 13.63 19.48 13.13
N GLU A 90 13.43 18.18 12.90
CA GLU A 90 13.74 17.12 13.85
C GLU A 90 15.20 16.63 13.70
N GLU A 91 15.73 15.99 14.74
CA GLU A 91 17.05 15.34 14.69
C GLU A 91 17.01 14.14 13.73
N ALA A 92 17.95 14.12 12.78
CA ALA A 92 18.03 13.10 11.74
C ALA A 92 19.46 12.56 11.64
N GLU A 93 19.59 11.26 11.39
CA GLU A 93 20.88 10.57 11.20
C GLU A 93 21.31 10.61 9.73
N LEU A 94 21.04 11.73 9.06
CA LEU A 94 21.37 11.93 7.67
C LEU A 94 22.84 12.39 7.57
N GLU A 95 23.69 11.55 6.98
CA GLU A 95 25.08 11.91 6.74
C GLU A 95 25.17 13.20 5.91
N VAL A 96 25.81 14.22 6.47
CA VAL A 96 25.88 15.60 5.92
C VAL A 96 26.51 15.64 4.52
N GLU A 97 27.33 14.66 4.16
CA GLU A 97 27.96 14.55 2.83
C GLU A 97 27.02 14.02 1.74
N THR A 98 25.85 13.46 2.09
CA THR A 98 24.99 12.78 1.11
C THR A 98 24.16 13.72 0.25
N MET A 99 23.78 14.92 0.73
CA MET A 99 22.94 15.85 -0.02
C MET A 99 23.19 17.32 0.35
N ALA A 100 23.28 18.17 -0.68
CA ALA A 100 23.31 19.62 -0.49
C ALA A 100 21.95 20.14 0.02
N PRO A 101 21.91 21.24 0.81
CA PRO A 101 20.66 21.80 1.35
C PRO A 101 19.59 22.08 0.30
N LYS A 102 20.00 22.52 -0.90
CA LYS A 102 19.07 22.74 -2.03
C LYS A 102 18.41 21.44 -2.50
N GLN A 103 19.13 20.32 -2.49
CA GLN A 103 18.58 19.02 -2.87
C GLN A 103 17.56 18.55 -1.83
N LEU A 104 17.85 18.71 -0.54
CA LEU A 104 16.92 18.41 0.55
C LEU A 104 15.63 19.23 0.45
N ALA A 105 15.72 20.52 0.09
CA ALA A 105 14.55 21.37 -0.12
C ALA A 105 13.67 20.90 -1.30
N VAL A 106 14.29 20.47 -2.42
CA VAL A 106 13.56 19.96 -3.60
C VAL A 106 12.83 18.65 -3.28
N MET A 107 13.37 17.84 -2.38
CA MET A 107 12.76 16.56 -1.97
C MET A 107 11.43 16.72 -1.21
N LYS A 108 11.05 17.93 -0.78
CA LYS A 108 9.83 18.18 0.01
C LYS A 108 8.56 17.55 -0.57
N TYR A 109 8.44 17.55 -1.90
CA TYR A 109 7.30 17.01 -2.64
C TYR A 109 7.70 15.81 -3.51
N ALA A 110 8.79 15.12 -3.17
CA ALA A 110 9.21 13.95 -3.92
C ALA A 110 8.17 12.82 -3.80
N PRO A 111 7.81 12.16 -4.92
CA PRO A 111 6.86 11.07 -4.90
C PRO A 111 7.43 9.87 -4.13
N MET A 112 6.61 9.26 -3.25
CA MET A 112 7.01 8.08 -2.47
C MET A 112 6.93 6.79 -3.29
N VAL A 113 6.10 6.78 -4.34
CA VAL A 113 5.98 5.67 -5.29
C VAL A 113 6.79 6.01 -6.55
N ASN A 114 7.78 5.19 -6.89
CA ASN A 114 8.62 5.43 -8.08
C ASN A 114 8.15 4.65 -9.31
N CYS A 115 7.26 3.67 -9.13
CA CYS A 115 6.81 2.85 -10.23
C CYS A 115 5.59 3.51 -10.86
N ASP A 116 5.71 3.92 -12.13
CA ASP A 116 4.68 3.55 -13.11
C ASP A 116 4.59 2.02 -13.04
N VAL A 117 3.86 1.50 -12.04
CA VAL A 117 3.38 0.13 -12.13
C VAL A 117 2.39 0.24 -13.28
N GLU A 118 2.87 0.04 -14.51
CA GLU A 118 2.03 -0.45 -15.59
C GLU A 118 1.32 -1.62 -14.96
N ARG A 119 0.07 -1.38 -14.52
CA ARG A 119 -0.68 -2.29 -13.69
C ARG A 119 -0.47 -3.66 -14.27
N SER A 120 0.31 -4.51 -13.61
CA SER A 120 0.43 -5.92 -13.97
C SER A 120 -0.86 -6.67 -13.62
N PHE A 121 -1.99 -5.95 -13.57
CA PHE A 121 -3.35 -6.42 -13.63
C PHE A 121 -3.80 -6.67 -15.08
N SER A 122 -2.90 -6.83 -16.05
CA SER A 122 -3.28 -7.32 -17.39
C SER A 122 -4.11 -8.62 -17.26
N ILE A 123 -3.71 -9.53 -16.38
CA ILE A 123 -4.43 -10.79 -16.14
C ILE A 123 -5.78 -10.56 -15.44
N TYR A 124 -5.83 -9.73 -14.39
CA TYR A 124 -7.09 -9.48 -13.67
C TYR A 124 -8.11 -8.66 -14.49
N LYS A 125 -7.64 -7.78 -15.38
CA LYS A 125 -8.50 -7.05 -16.32
C LYS A 125 -9.28 -8.01 -17.22
N ASN A 126 -8.69 -9.16 -17.57
CA ASN A 126 -9.35 -10.23 -18.33
C ASN A 126 -10.27 -11.15 -17.50
N ILE A 127 -10.16 -11.13 -16.17
CA ILE A 127 -11.00 -11.90 -15.25
C ILE A 127 -12.26 -11.11 -14.89
N LEU A 128 -12.15 -9.78 -14.75
CA LEU A 128 -13.24 -8.88 -14.33
C LEU A 128 -13.90 -8.10 -15.49
N ALA A 129 -13.48 -8.31 -16.74
CA ALA A 129 -14.14 -7.69 -17.88
C ALA A 129 -15.53 -8.32 -18.11
N ASP A 130 -16.55 -7.48 -18.31
CA ASP A 130 -17.97 -7.83 -18.51
C ASP A 130 -18.24 -8.76 -19.71
N ASN A 131 -17.22 -9.08 -20.51
CA ASN A 131 -17.36 -9.73 -21.81
C ASN A 131 -16.97 -11.22 -21.82
N ARG A 132 -17.19 -11.95 -20.72
CA ARG A 132 -17.26 -13.42 -20.75
C ARG A 132 -18.71 -13.83 -20.53
N ALA A 133 -19.19 -14.71 -21.40
CA ALA A 133 -20.52 -15.30 -21.36
C ALA A 133 -21.02 -15.48 -19.92
N SER A 134 -22.19 -14.89 -19.63
CA SER A 134 -22.91 -15.09 -18.38
C SER A 134 -22.99 -16.58 -18.07
N PHE A 135 -22.67 -16.99 -16.84
CA PHE A 135 -23.01 -18.33 -16.36
C PHE A 135 -24.54 -18.45 -16.28
N SER A 136 -25.19 -18.77 -17.40
CA SER A 136 -26.57 -19.21 -17.42
C SER A 136 -26.62 -20.69 -17.03
N GLU A 137 -27.58 -21.06 -16.18
CA GLU A 137 -27.73 -22.42 -15.61
C GLU A 137 -28.12 -23.51 -16.61
N VAL A 138 -28.13 -23.21 -17.92
CA VAL A 138 -28.48 -24.18 -18.95
C VAL A 138 -27.21 -24.89 -19.43
N ASN A 139 -26.93 -26.04 -18.81
CA ASN A 139 -26.17 -27.16 -19.37
C ASN A 139 -26.68 -28.46 -18.75
#